data_AF-A0A5C5B829-F1
#
_entry.id   AF-A0A5C5B829-F1
#
_cell.length_a   1.000
_cell.length_b   1.000
_cell.length_c   1.000
_cell.angle_alpha   90.00
_cell.angle_beta   90.00
_cell.angle_gamma   90.00
#
_symmetry.space_group_name_H-M   'P 1'
#
loop_
_entity.id
_entity.type
_entity.pdbx_description
1 polymer ?
#
loop_
_entity_poly.entity_id
_entity_poly.type
_entity_poly.pdbx_seq_one_letter_code
_entity_poly.pdbx_strand_id
1 'polypeptide(L)'
;MTVSMRVMSAGDGYKYLLKTVAAGDGNRTLSTPLTRYYAEAGTPPGRWLGGGVASLGDGHILVGSQVSETQLQLLVGLGRDPLTGEPLGRAYPVYAPVADRMAKRVADLDPWLGIVQRAAAIAAIEAEETASGTRRAVAGFDFTFSIPKAVSALWAVADAGTQATIADAHHAAVADVVAFMEREVAATRAGAAPGDGAVAQIDVTGLIATAYDHYDSRAGDPHLHTHVVVSNKVRTVLDGKWRSLDSRPLHGATVALSELHEAVFADHGTAARMGDT
;
A
#
# COMPACT_ATOMS: atom_id res chain seq x y z
N MET A 1 8.16 0.59 16.53
CA MET A 1 7.65 0.24 15.19
C MET A 1 7.08 1.49 14.56
N THR A 2 7.85 2.04 13.65
CA THR A 2 7.55 3.23 12.82
C THR A 2 6.97 2.86 11.47
N VAL A 3 7.13 1.61 11.02
CA VAL A 3 6.53 1.11 9.78
C VAL A 3 5.47 0.06 10.08
N SER A 4 4.24 0.28 9.60
CA SER A 4 3.16 -0.71 9.65
C SER A 4 2.67 -1.04 8.24
N MET A 5 2.19 -2.26 8.02
CA MET A 5 1.68 -2.69 6.71
C MET A 5 0.23 -3.14 6.79
N ARG A 6 -0.57 -2.69 5.82
CA ARG A 6 -1.95 -3.15 5.60
C ARG A 6 -2.17 -3.65 4.18
N VAL A 7 -2.85 -4.77 4.06
CA VAL A 7 -3.27 -5.30 2.75
C VAL A 7 -4.47 -4.53 2.22
N MET A 8 -4.41 -4.10 0.97
CA MET A 8 -5.49 -3.41 0.27
C MET A 8 -6.24 -4.35 -0.65
N SER A 9 -7.57 -4.32 -0.60
CA SER A 9 -8.42 -5.12 -1.48
C SER A 9 -8.72 -4.42 -2.80
N ALA A 10 -8.81 -5.17 -3.90
CA ALA A 10 -9.26 -4.66 -5.19
C ALA A 10 -10.68 -4.05 -5.13
N GLY A 11 -11.00 -3.18 -6.09
CA GLY A 11 -12.21 -2.39 -6.08
C GLY A 11 -12.08 -1.20 -5.15
N ASP A 12 -12.83 -1.16 -4.05
CA ASP A 12 -12.96 0.03 -3.20
C ASP A 12 -11.81 0.26 -2.21
N GLY A 13 -10.80 -0.62 -2.19
CA GLY A 13 -9.71 -0.54 -1.23
C GLY A 13 -8.84 0.70 -1.34
N TYR A 14 -8.80 1.40 -2.48
CA TYR A 14 -8.05 2.67 -2.61
C TYR A 14 -8.88 3.89 -2.18
N LYS A 15 -10.22 3.75 -2.06
CA LYS A 15 -11.12 4.88 -1.73
C LYS A 15 -10.86 5.48 -0.35
N TYR A 16 -10.28 4.72 0.59
CA TYR A 16 -9.94 5.29 1.89
C TYR A 16 -8.80 6.32 1.77
N LEU A 17 -7.85 6.11 0.84
CA LEU A 17 -6.77 7.05 0.56
C LEU A 17 -7.34 8.32 -0.07
N LEU A 18 -8.28 8.18 -1.00
CA LEU A 18 -8.96 9.35 -1.60
C LEU A 18 -9.74 10.16 -0.57
N LYS A 19 -10.38 9.52 0.41
CA LYS A 19 -11.10 10.22 1.48
C LYS A 19 -10.16 10.99 2.42
N THR A 20 -8.93 10.53 2.61
CA THR A 20 -7.92 11.24 3.41
C THR A 20 -7.14 12.26 2.59
N VAL A 21 -7.06 12.10 1.26
CA VAL A 21 -6.47 13.03 0.28
C VAL A 21 -7.42 14.20 -0.07
N ALA A 22 -8.73 13.97 -0.09
CA ALA A 22 -9.76 14.95 -0.48
C ALA A 22 -10.27 15.84 0.67
N ALA A 23 -9.66 15.80 1.85
CA ALA A 23 -9.98 16.73 2.95
C ALA A 23 -9.47 18.17 2.71
N GLY A 24 -9.15 18.52 1.45
CA GLY A 24 -8.71 19.85 1.00
C GLY A 24 -9.80 20.81 0.57
N ASP A 25 -11.06 20.37 0.43
CA ASP A 25 -12.17 21.23 -0.04
C ASP A 25 -13.01 21.84 1.10
N GLY A 26 -12.36 22.28 2.19
CA GLY A 26 -13.05 22.78 3.39
C GLY A 26 -12.53 24.13 3.88
N ASN A 27 -13.20 25.21 3.49
CA ASN A 27 -12.97 26.59 3.92
C ASN A 27 -12.83 26.71 5.46
N ARG A 28 -11.67 27.11 5.99
CA ARG A 28 -11.50 27.46 7.42
C ARG A 28 -10.62 28.69 7.65
N THR A 29 -11.12 29.57 8.50
CA THR A 29 -10.66 30.92 8.80
C THR A 29 -9.42 30.93 9.73
N LEU A 30 -8.54 31.91 9.49
CA LEU A 30 -7.14 32.05 9.96
C LEU A 30 -6.97 32.55 11.41
N SER A 31 -5.97 32.03 12.14
CA SER A 31 -4.95 32.84 12.86
C SER A 31 -3.92 31.99 13.64
N THR A 32 -2.63 32.40 13.60
CA THR A 32 -1.38 31.96 14.31
C THR A 32 -0.36 31.06 13.54
N PRO A 33 0.96 31.10 13.84
CA PRO A 33 2.01 30.38 13.07
C PRO A 33 1.80 28.85 12.99
N LEU A 34 1.24 28.26 14.06
CA LEU A 34 0.81 26.86 14.15
C LEU A 34 -0.23 26.47 13.10
N THR A 35 -1.04 27.43 12.61
CA THR A 35 -2.05 27.11 11.59
C THR A 35 -1.48 27.05 10.20
N ARG A 36 -0.35 27.64 9.82
CA ARG A 36 0.02 27.71 8.38
C ARG A 36 0.26 26.33 7.75
N TYR A 37 0.96 25.42 8.44
CA TYR A 37 1.18 24.06 7.94
C TYR A 37 -0.11 23.21 8.00
N TYR A 38 -0.97 23.43 8.99
CA TYR A 38 -2.29 22.81 9.09
C TYR A 38 -3.39 23.51 8.25
N ALA A 39 -3.10 24.66 7.63
CA ALA A 39 -4.04 25.53 6.92
C ALA A 39 -3.70 25.72 5.44
N GLU A 40 -2.57 25.19 4.95
CA GLU A 40 -2.47 24.85 3.54
C GLU A 40 -3.55 23.81 3.24
N ALA A 41 -4.38 24.11 2.24
CA ALA A 41 -5.61 23.39 1.98
C ALA A 41 -5.34 21.90 1.69
N GLY A 42 -5.77 21.03 2.60
CA GLY A 42 -5.74 19.58 2.41
C GLY A 42 -4.39 18.91 2.63
N THR A 43 -4.41 17.59 2.60
CA THR A 43 -3.21 16.76 2.50
C THR A 43 -2.58 16.95 1.12
N PRO A 44 -1.25 16.99 1.01
CA PRO A 44 -0.57 17.19 -0.26
C PRO A 44 -0.97 16.06 -1.22
N PRO A 45 -1.03 16.34 -2.53
CA PRO A 45 -1.37 15.30 -3.48
C PRO A 45 -0.29 14.22 -3.47
N GLY A 46 -0.70 12.97 -3.74
CA GLY A 46 0.24 11.86 -3.76
C GLY A 46 1.33 12.01 -4.81
N ARG A 47 2.48 11.39 -4.57
CA ARG A 47 3.62 11.36 -5.49
C ARG A 47 4.01 9.94 -5.89
N TRP A 48 4.47 9.73 -7.11
CA TRP A 48 4.97 8.44 -7.58
C TRP A 48 6.32 8.09 -6.96
N LEU A 49 6.53 6.82 -6.61
CA LEU A 49 7.76 6.30 -6.00
C LEU A 49 8.08 4.89 -6.50
N GLY A 50 9.38 4.56 -6.58
CA GLY A 50 9.90 3.26 -7.01
C GLY A 50 10.31 3.21 -8.49
N GLY A 51 11.32 2.40 -8.80
CA GLY A 51 11.85 2.20 -10.15
C GLY A 51 10.88 1.50 -11.11
N GLY A 52 9.90 0.75 -10.58
CA GLY A 52 8.86 0.12 -11.38
C GLY A 52 7.93 1.11 -12.09
N VAL A 53 7.87 2.36 -11.61
CA VAL A 53 7.07 3.45 -12.20
C VAL A 53 7.42 3.69 -13.67
N ALA A 54 8.69 3.54 -14.05
CA ALA A 54 9.15 3.71 -15.43
C ALA A 54 8.51 2.71 -16.43
N SER A 55 7.87 1.65 -15.93
CA SER A 55 7.14 0.68 -16.77
C SER A 55 5.70 1.08 -17.07
N LEU A 56 5.20 2.19 -16.52
CA LEU A 56 3.81 2.64 -16.65
C LEU A 56 3.67 3.78 -17.66
N GLY A 57 2.51 3.86 -18.30
CA GLY A 57 2.12 4.94 -19.19
C GLY A 57 3.15 5.20 -20.27
N ASP A 58 3.73 4.14 -20.84
CA ASP A 58 4.80 4.19 -21.83
C ASP A 58 6.04 5.01 -21.40
N GLY A 59 6.30 5.08 -20.09
CA GLY A 59 7.42 5.83 -19.50
C GLY A 59 7.14 7.31 -19.28
N HIS A 60 5.91 7.78 -19.49
CA HIS A 60 5.53 9.19 -19.28
C HIS A 60 5.25 9.53 -17.82
N ILE A 61 5.10 8.53 -16.94
CA ILE A 61 4.97 8.75 -15.50
C ILE A 61 6.36 8.73 -14.89
N LEU A 62 6.69 9.82 -14.19
CA LEU A 62 7.99 10.02 -13.56
C LEU A 62 7.88 9.88 -12.04
N VAL A 63 8.91 9.32 -11.43
CA VAL A 63 9.07 9.34 -9.96
C VAL A 63 9.03 10.78 -9.48
N GLY A 64 8.30 11.02 -8.39
CA GLY A 64 8.08 12.35 -7.81
C GLY A 64 6.95 13.15 -8.45
N SER A 65 6.43 12.75 -9.62
CA SER A 65 5.28 13.45 -10.21
C SER A 65 3.99 13.17 -9.44
N GLN A 66 3.01 14.07 -9.58
CA GLN A 66 1.73 13.98 -8.90
C GLN A 66 0.89 12.79 -9.39
N VAL A 67 0.25 12.09 -8.45
CA VAL A 67 -0.70 11.01 -8.70
C VAL A 67 -2.11 11.58 -8.74
N SER A 68 -2.85 11.32 -9.82
CA SER A 68 -4.27 11.66 -9.88
C SER A 68 -5.16 10.56 -9.31
N GLU A 69 -6.38 10.93 -8.92
CA GLU A 69 -7.39 9.96 -8.46
C GLU A 69 -7.67 8.86 -9.51
N THR A 70 -7.81 9.26 -10.78
CA THR A 70 -8.03 8.32 -11.90
C THR A 70 -6.86 7.35 -12.06
N GLN A 71 -5.63 7.83 -11.95
CA GLN A 71 -4.44 6.99 -12.01
C GLN A 71 -4.41 5.96 -10.88
N LEU A 72 -4.72 6.38 -9.65
CA LEU A 72 -4.80 5.49 -8.49
C LEU A 72 -5.92 4.44 -8.66
N GLN A 73 -7.09 4.84 -9.16
CA GLN A 73 -8.20 3.94 -9.45
C GLN A 73 -7.82 2.88 -10.49
N LEU A 74 -7.19 3.29 -11.59
CA LEU A 74 -6.77 2.37 -12.65
C LEU A 74 -5.74 1.38 -12.10
N LEU A 75 -4.70 1.86 -11.43
CA LEU A 75 -3.62 1.02 -10.93
C LEU A 75 -4.06 0.10 -9.79
N VAL A 76 -4.52 0.67 -8.67
CA VAL A 76 -4.82 -0.08 -7.45
C VAL A 76 -6.22 -0.69 -7.53
N GLY A 77 -7.22 0.08 -7.95
CA GLY A 77 -8.59 -0.40 -8.03
C GLY A 77 -8.80 -1.50 -9.08
N LEU A 78 -8.20 -1.32 -10.27
CA LEU A 78 -8.49 -2.15 -11.45
C LEU A 78 -7.29 -2.96 -11.95
N GLY A 79 -6.07 -2.69 -11.50
CA GLY A 79 -4.87 -3.40 -11.95
C GLY A 79 -4.52 -3.11 -13.41
N ARG A 80 -4.73 -1.85 -13.83
CA ARG A 80 -4.55 -1.33 -15.19
C ARG A 80 -3.49 -0.23 -15.20
N ASP A 81 -2.92 -0.01 -16.37
CA ASP A 81 -2.00 1.08 -16.59
C ASP A 81 -2.71 2.41 -16.29
N PRO A 82 -2.11 3.28 -15.46
CA PRO A 82 -2.72 4.52 -15.00
C PRO A 82 -2.86 5.59 -16.08
N LEU A 83 -2.20 5.46 -17.23
CA LEU A 83 -2.31 6.38 -18.35
C LEU A 83 -3.07 5.77 -19.53
N THR A 84 -2.71 4.55 -19.94
CA THR A 84 -3.29 3.91 -21.14
C THR A 84 -4.57 3.12 -20.85
N GLY A 85 -4.78 2.73 -19.59
CA GLY A 85 -5.91 1.88 -19.19
C GLY A 85 -5.77 0.41 -19.57
N GLU A 86 -4.65 0.02 -20.19
CA GLU A 86 -4.38 -1.37 -20.58
C GLU A 86 -4.20 -2.29 -19.36
N PRO A 87 -4.60 -3.57 -19.43
CA PRO A 87 -4.43 -4.49 -18.31
C PRO A 87 -2.96 -4.74 -17.95
N LEU A 88 -2.60 -4.60 -16.66
CA LEU A 88 -1.31 -5.02 -16.13
C LEU A 88 -1.36 -6.51 -15.80
N GLY A 89 -1.40 -7.34 -16.84
CA GLY A 89 -1.51 -8.80 -16.72
C GLY A 89 -2.94 -9.25 -16.43
N ARG A 90 -3.11 -10.30 -15.63
CA ARG A 90 -4.44 -10.85 -15.31
C ARG A 90 -5.26 -9.88 -14.46
N ALA A 91 -6.57 -9.78 -14.72
CA ALA A 91 -7.49 -9.07 -13.85
C ALA A 91 -7.49 -9.64 -12.43
N TYR A 92 -7.84 -8.81 -11.44
CA TYR A 92 -7.99 -9.27 -10.07
C TYR A 92 -9.08 -10.36 -9.97
N PRO A 93 -8.83 -11.47 -9.24
CA PRO A 93 -9.82 -12.54 -9.12
C PRO A 93 -11.07 -12.05 -8.38
N VAL A 94 -12.23 -12.38 -8.93
CA VAL A 94 -13.53 -12.17 -8.27
C VAL A 94 -13.88 -13.45 -7.51
N TYR A 95 -14.03 -13.33 -6.19
CA TYR A 95 -14.40 -14.46 -5.35
C TYR A 95 -15.91 -14.52 -5.16
N ALA A 96 -16.46 -15.73 -5.21
CA ALA A 96 -17.88 -15.95 -4.97
C ALA A 96 -18.26 -15.49 -3.54
N PRO A 97 -19.42 -14.81 -3.37
CA PRO A 97 -20.01 -14.50 -2.08
C PRO A 97 -20.12 -15.72 -1.17
N VAL A 98 -20.10 -15.50 0.15
CA VAL A 98 -20.22 -16.57 1.15
C VAL A 98 -21.46 -17.43 0.90
N ALA A 99 -22.60 -16.80 0.62
CA ALA A 99 -23.86 -17.49 0.33
C ALA A 99 -23.77 -18.43 -0.88
N ASP A 100 -23.12 -18.00 -1.97
CA ASP A 100 -22.99 -18.82 -3.17
C ASP A 100 -22.05 -20.02 -2.94
N ARG A 101 -20.98 -19.82 -2.16
CA ARG A 101 -20.08 -20.91 -1.77
C ARG A 101 -20.78 -21.93 -0.85
N MET A 102 -21.55 -21.45 0.12
CA MET A 102 -22.39 -22.29 0.98
C MET A 102 -23.38 -23.10 0.13
N ALA A 103 -24.15 -22.43 -0.74
CA ALA A 103 -25.14 -23.08 -1.60
C ALA A 103 -24.51 -24.16 -2.48
N LYS A 104 -23.35 -23.87 -3.08
CA LYS A 104 -22.60 -24.85 -3.86
C LYS A 104 -22.20 -26.07 -3.03
N ARG A 105 -21.58 -25.86 -1.86
CA ARG A 105 -21.14 -26.96 -0.98
C ARG A 105 -22.31 -27.80 -0.47
N VAL A 106 -23.46 -27.18 -0.21
CA VAL A 106 -24.69 -27.88 0.21
C VAL A 106 -25.31 -28.69 -0.94
N ALA A 107 -25.18 -28.21 -2.18
CA ALA A 107 -25.61 -28.93 -3.38
C ALA A 107 -24.69 -30.13 -3.69
N ASP A 108 -23.40 -30.03 -3.38
CA ASP A 108 -22.40 -31.09 -3.57
C ASP A 108 -22.44 -32.18 -2.46
N LEU A 109 -23.32 -32.05 -1.46
CA LEU A 109 -23.50 -33.08 -0.42
C LEU A 109 -24.05 -34.38 -1.03
N ASP A 110 -23.57 -35.52 -0.53
CA ASP A 110 -24.05 -36.84 -0.95
C ASP A 110 -25.59 -36.92 -0.84
N PRO A 111 -26.31 -37.18 -1.96
CA PRO A 111 -27.76 -37.27 -1.98
C PRO A 111 -28.35 -38.34 -1.06
N TRP A 112 -27.55 -39.35 -0.68
CA TRP A 112 -27.97 -40.49 0.13
C TRP A 112 -27.79 -40.28 1.63
N LEU A 113 -27.31 -39.11 2.07
CA LEU A 113 -27.21 -38.80 3.50
C LEU A 113 -28.57 -38.83 4.18
N GLY A 114 -28.65 -39.52 5.32
CA GLY A 114 -29.82 -39.47 6.19
C GLY A 114 -30.10 -38.05 6.69
N ILE A 115 -31.36 -37.76 7.02
CA ILE A 115 -31.83 -36.41 7.36
C ILE A 115 -30.96 -35.72 8.44
N VAL A 116 -30.62 -36.44 9.51
CA VAL A 116 -29.81 -35.90 10.62
C VAL A 116 -28.37 -35.61 10.19
N GLN A 117 -27.76 -36.53 9.43
CA GLN A 117 -26.39 -36.36 8.94
C GLN A 117 -26.30 -35.22 7.94
N ARG A 118 -27.31 -35.08 7.07
CA ARG A 118 -27.40 -33.97 6.12
C ARG A 118 -27.53 -32.63 6.84
N ALA A 119 -28.37 -32.54 7.87
CA ALA A 119 -28.53 -31.33 8.68
C ALA A 119 -27.21 -30.93 9.39
N ALA A 120 -26.52 -31.91 9.97
CA ALA A 120 -25.21 -31.67 10.60
C ALA A 120 -24.15 -31.20 9.59
N ALA A 121 -24.13 -31.79 8.38
CA ALA A 121 -23.21 -31.39 7.32
C ALA A 121 -23.48 -29.97 6.81
N ILE A 122 -24.75 -29.58 6.66
CA ILE A 122 -25.12 -28.19 6.33
C ILE A 122 -24.62 -27.24 7.41
N ALA A 123 -24.92 -27.51 8.67
CA ALA A 123 -24.51 -26.65 9.79
C ALA A 123 -22.98 -26.49 9.86
N ALA A 124 -22.23 -27.55 9.57
CA ALA A 124 -20.76 -27.50 9.48
C ALA A 124 -20.29 -26.61 8.31
N ILE A 125 -20.87 -26.77 7.11
CA ILE A 125 -20.59 -25.91 5.96
C ILE A 125 -20.88 -24.44 6.29
N GLU A 126 -22.02 -24.17 6.94
CA GLU A 126 -22.40 -22.82 7.30
C GLU A 126 -21.40 -22.19 8.28
N ALA A 127 -21.01 -22.93 9.31
CA ALA A 127 -20.01 -22.48 10.28
C ALA A 127 -18.65 -22.22 9.62
N GLU A 128 -18.18 -23.12 8.76
CA GLU A 128 -16.90 -23.00 8.06
C GLU A 128 -16.86 -21.83 7.07
N GLU A 129 -17.90 -21.67 6.24
CA GLU A 129 -17.95 -20.59 5.25
C GLU A 129 -18.11 -19.21 5.92
N THR A 130 -18.88 -19.15 7.01
CA THR A 130 -19.00 -17.94 7.82
C THR A 130 -17.67 -17.60 8.48
N ALA A 131 -16.97 -18.59 9.05
CA ALA A 131 -15.65 -18.39 9.66
C ALA A 131 -14.59 -17.99 8.63
N SER A 132 -14.63 -18.54 7.41
CA SER A 132 -13.71 -18.13 6.33
C SER A 132 -13.99 -16.71 5.80
N GLY A 133 -15.19 -16.19 5.99
CA GLY A 133 -15.58 -14.83 5.62
C GLY A 133 -15.51 -14.51 4.12
N THR A 134 -15.56 -13.22 3.81
CA THR A 134 -15.49 -12.72 2.43
C THR A 134 -14.04 -12.59 1.99
N ARG A 135 -13.66 -13.34 0.95
CA ARG A 135 -12.35 -13.20 0.30
C ARG A 135 -12.37 -12.03 -0.69
N ARG A 136 -11.31 -11.23 -0.69
CA ARG A 136 -11.10 -10.16 -1.67
C ARG A 136 -9.73 -10.31 -2.31
N ALA A 137 -9.62 -9.95 -3.59
CA ALA A 137 -8.33 -9.90 -4.25
C ALA A 137 -7.45 -8.83 -3.62
N VAL A 138 -6.15 -9.11 -3.51
CA VAL A 138 -5.17 -8.13 -3.07
C VAL A 138 -4.81 -7.22 -4.24
N ALA A 139 -5.02 -5.92 -4.05
CA ALA A 139 -4.69 -4.89 -5.02
C ALA A 139 -3.37 -4.17 -4.73
N GLY A 140 -2.93 -4.19 -3.46
CA GLY A 140 -1.70 -3.56 -3.04
C GLY A 140 -1.46 -3.69 -1.54
N PHE A 141 -0.41 -3.01 -1.09
CA PHE A 141 0.04 -2.99 0.29
C PHE A 141 0.30 -1.53 0.68
N ASP A 142 -0.36 -1.06 1.72
CA ASP A 142 -0.12 0.26 2.30
C ASP A 142 0.89 0.11 3.43
N PHE A 143 2.08 0.66 3.22
CA PHE A 143 3.11 0.82 4.23
C PHE A 143 3.00 2.23 4.81
N THR A 144 2.61 2.34 6.08
CA THR A 144 2.59 3.61 6.78
C THR A 144 3.90 3.80 7.51
N PHE A 145 4.67 4.79 7.08
CA PHE A 145 5.93 5.22 7.68
C PHE A 145 5.68 6.41 8.58
N SER A 146 5.92 6.27 9.88
CA SER A 146 5.75 7.33 10.87
C SER A 146 7.09 7.71 11.47
N ILE A 147 7.36 8.99 11.66
CA ILE A 147 8.53 9.40 12.46
C ILE A 147 8.27 9.18 13.96
N PRO A 148 9.32 9.15 14.82
CA PRO A 148 9.13 9.04 16.26
C PRO A 148 8.22 10.15 16.79
N LYS A 149 7.30 9.81 17.70
CA LYS A 149 6.25 10.73 18.16
C LYS A 149 6.77 12.04 18.72
N ALA A 150 7.88 12.00 19.45
CA ALA A 150 8.55 13.19 19.97
C ALA A 150 9.01 14.14 18.85
N VAL A 151 9.45 13.60 17.72
CA VAL A 151 9.85 14.38 16.55
C VAL A 151 8.63 14.94 15.83
N SER A 152 7.51 14.20 15.73
CA SER A 152 6.25 14.79 15.24
C SER A 152 5.79 15.96 16.09
N ALA A 153 5.94 15.88 17.42
CA ALA A 153 5.59 16.97 18.33
C ALA A 153 6.51 18.19 18.15
N LEU A 154 7.82 17.97 18.02
CA LEU A 154 8.78 19.03 17.70
C LEU A 154 8.46 19.71 16.37
N TRP A 155 8.27 18.89 15.33
CA TRP A 155 7.94 19.33 13.98
C TRP A 155 6.69 20.22 13.97
N ALA A 156 5.65 19.86 14.72
CA ALA A 156 4.40 20.61 14.77
C ALA A 156 4.51 22.03 15.35
N VAL A 157 5.52 22.28 16.20
CA VAL A 157 5.73 23.58 16.86
C VAL A 157 6.94 24.35 16.34
N ALA A 158 7.73 23.73 15.45
CA ALA A 158 8.93 24.32 14.91
C ALA A 158 8.64 25.41 13.85
N ASP A 159 9.65 26.21 13.53
CA ASP A 159 9.58 27.14 12.41
C ASP A 159 9.55 26.41 11.05
N ALA A 160 9.19 27.13 9.99
CA ALA A 160 9.03 26.56 8.66
C ALA A 160 10.30 25.91 8.10
N GLY A 161 11.49 26.44 8.42
CA GLY A 161 12.75 25.85 7.99
C GLY A 161 12.98 24.50 8.65
N THR A 162 12.87 24.44 9.98
CA THR A 162 12.99 23.20 10.74
C THR A 162 11.92 22.16 10.33
N GLN A 163 10.68 22.62 10.04
CA GLN A 163 9.62 21.75 9.54
C GLN A 163 9.98 21.10 8.21
N ALA A 164 10.50 21.89 7.27
CA ALA A 164 10.97 21.39 5.97
C ALA A 164 12.10 20.38 6.14
N THR A 165 13.10 20.69 6.96
CA THR A 165 14.23 19.78 7.22
C THR A 165 13.78 18.42 7.75
N ILE A 166 12.85 18.39 8.70
CA ILE A 166 12.33 17.12 9.26
C ILE A 166 11.50 16.36 8.21
N ALA A 167 10.69 17.07 7.41
CA ALA A 167 9.90 16.46 6.35
C ALA A 167 10.80 15.86 5.25
N ASP A 168 11.83 16.58 4.83
CA ASP A 168 12.81 16.12 3.83
C ASP A 168 13.57 14.89 4.33
N ALA A 169 14.01 14.90 5.61
CA ALA A 169 14.64 13.73 6.23
C ALA A 169 13.71 12.52 6.26
N HIS A 170 12.41 12.73 6.54
CA HIS A 170 11.41 11.67 6.49
C HIS A 170 11.22 11.14 5.06
N HIS A 171 11.11 12.02 4.07
CA HIS A 171 10.94 11.61 2.66
C HIS A 171 12.16 10.87 2.12
N ALA A 172 13.38 11.31 2.48
CA ALA A 172 14.61 10.61 2.12
C ALA A 172 14.68 9.22 2.76
N ALA A 173 14.34 9.11 4.05
CA ALA A 173 14.24 7.83 4.74
C ALA A 173 13.23 6.86 4.09
N VAL A 174 12.06 7.37 3.69
CA VAL A 174 11.06 6.58 2.95
C VAL A 174 11.62 6.11 1.60
N ALA A 175 12.31 6.98 0.85
CA ALA A 175 12.91 6.64 -0.43
C ALA A 175 13.99 5.54 -0.30
N ASP A 176 14.85 5.64 0.71
CA ASP A 176 15.90 4.64 0.99
C ASP A 176 15.30 3.28 1.34
N VAL A 177 14.23 3.25 2.14
CA VAL A 177 13.57 2.01 2.51
C VAL A 177 12.85 1.39 1.31
N VAL A 178 12.20 2.19 0.44
CA VAL A 178 11.61 1.66 -0.80
C VAL A 178 12.68 1.13 -1.74
N ALA A 179 13.82 1.81 -1.88
CA ALA A 179 14.94 1.31 -2.66
C ALA A 179 15.49 -0.01 -2.08
N PHE A 180 15.53 -0.15 -0.76
CA PHE A 180 15.88 -1.41 -0.10
C PHE A 180 14.85 -2.51 -0.40
N MET A 181 13.56 -2.21 -0.30
CA MET A 181 12.49 -3.15 -0.63
C MET A 181 12.62 -3.65 -2.07
N GLU A 182 12.92 -2.77 -3.02
CA GLU A 182 13.12 -3.14 -4.43
C GLU A 182 14.27 -4.13 -4.64
N ARG A 183 15.37 -3.98 -3.91
CA ARG A 183 16.56 -4.84 -4.06
C ARG A 183 16.43 -6.16 -3.32
N GLU A 184 15.90 -6.14 -2.10
CA GLU A 184 16.04 -7.26 -1.16
C GLU A 184 14.73 -8.01 -0.90
N VAL A 185 13.58 -7.40 -1.20
CA VAL A 185 12.26 -7.94 -0.78
C VAL A 185 11.32 -8.16 -1.97
N ALA A 186 11.37 -7.29 -2.97
CA ALA A 186 10.44 -7.29 -4.09
C ALA A 186 10.72 -8.46 -5.03
N ALA A 187 9.79 -9.40 -5.06
CA ALA A 187 9.84 -10.54 -5.97
C ALA A 187 8.45 -10.92 -6.45
N THR A 188 8.37 -11.64 -7.55
CA THR A 188 7.13 -12.31 -7.98
C THR A 188 7.34 -13.82 -8.04
N ARG A 189 6.25 -14.58 -7.93
CA ARG A 189 6.27 -16.03 -8.02
C ARG A 189 5.99 -16.47 -9.46
N ALA A 190 6.79 -17.40 -9.96
CA ALA A 190 6.54 -18.09 -11.23
C ALA A 190 6.66 -19.60 -11.04
N GLY A 191 5.71 -20.35 -11.60
CA GLY A 191 5.74 -21.81 -11.56
C GLY A 191 5.07 -22.41 -12.79
N ALA A 192 5.50 -23.62 -13.14
CA ALA A 192 4.84 -24.45 -14.14
C ALA A 192 3.60 -25.09 -13.49
N ALA A 193 2.42 -24.54 -13.79
CA ALA A 193 1.09 -25.03 -13.40
C ALA A 193 0.64 -24.84 -11.92
N PRO A 194 -0.68 -24.68 -11.66
CA PRO A 194 -1.26 -24.66 -10.31
C PRO A 194 -1.21 -26.05 -9.66
N GLY A 195 -0.80 -26.15 -8.39
CA GLY A 195 -0.76 -27.41 -7.63
C GLY A 195 0.62 -27.66 -7.04
N ASP A 196 1.47 -28.40 -7.77
CA ASP A 196 2.72 -28.98 -7.27
C ASP A 196 3.97 -28.63 -8.10
N GLY A 197 3.91 -27.60 -8.96
CA GLY A 197 5.06 -27.13 -9.71
C GLY A 197 6.06 -26.37 -8.84
N ALA A 198 7.36 -26.52 -9.12
CA ALA A 198 8.39 -25.69 -8.48
C ALA A 198 8.05 -24.20 -8.68
N VAL A 199 7.98 -23.46 -7.58
CA VAL A 199 7.72 -22.02 -7.61
C VAL A 199 9.04 -21.28 -7.40
N ALA A 200 9.54 -20.66 -8.45
CA ALA A 200 10.70 -19.77 -8.39
C ALA A 200 10.25 -18.36 -8.01
N GLN A 201 11.04 -17.68 -7.18
CA GLN A 201 10.98 -16.23 -7.06
C GLN A 201 11.78 -15.62 -8.22
N ILE A 202 11.19 -14.62 -8.87
CA ILE A 202 11.73 -13.96 -10.05
C ILE A 202 11.81 -12.47 -9.79
N ASP A 203 12.92 -11.88 -10.22
CA ASP A 203 13.20 -10.45 -10.11
C ASP A 203 12.19 -9.60 -10.88
N VAL A 204 11.89 -8.45 -10.29
CA VAL A 204 10.99 -7.44 -10.85
C VAL A 204 11.78 -6.19 -11.20
N THR A 205 11.27 -5.40 -12.15
CA THR A 205 11.93 -4.16 -12.59
C THR A 205 11.95 -3.06 -11.52
N GLY A 206 11.16 -3.25 -10.45
CA GLY A 206 11.04 -2.36 -9.31
C GLY A 206 9.62 -2.43 -8.74
N LEU A 207 9.40 -1.68 -7.68
CA LEU A 207 8.10 -1.43 -7.09
C LEU A 207 7.43 -0.25 -7.80
N ILE A 208 6.11 -0.33 -7.88
CA ILE A 208 5.27 0.79 -8.28
C ILE A 208 4.55 1.23 -7.00
N ALA A 209 4.85 2.43 -6.53
CA ALA A 209 4.25 2.95 -5.31
C ALA A 209 3.76 4.40 -5.47
N THR A 210 2.82 4.77 -4.61
CA THR A 210 2.36 6.15 -4.46
C THR A 210 2.45 6.55 -3.00
N ALA A 211 2.98 7.75 -2.72
CA ALA A 211 3.25 8.23 -1.37
C ALA A 211 2.37 9.44 -1.02
N TYR A 212 1.70 9.40 0.13
CA TYR A 212 0.79 10.45 0.62
C TYR A 212 1.15 10.83 2.05
N ASP A 213 1.42 12.11 2.30
CA ASP A 213 1.77 12.58 3.64
C ASP A 213 0.53 13.00 4.42
N HIS A 214 0.51 12.64 5.70
CA HIS A 214 -0.51 12.98 6.68
C HIS A 214 0.15 13.53 7.95
N TYR A 215 -0.58 14.34 8.71
CA TYR A 215 0.00 15.19 9.75
C TYR A 215 -0.63 15.04 11.14
N ASP A 216 -1.70 14.26 11.25
CA ASP A 216 -2.46 14.03 12.46
C ASP A 216 -2.73 12.55 12.69
N SER A 217 -2.84 12.15 13.95
CA SER A 217 -3.30 10.82 14.30
C SER A 217 -4.84 10.76 14.25
N ARG A 218 -5.41 9.56 14.43
CA ARG A 218 -6.86 9.40 14.61
C ARG A 218 -7.44 10.18 15.78
N ALA A 219 -6.63 10.48 16.80
CA ALA A 219 -7.01 11.29 17.95
C ALA A 219 -6.78 12.79 17.73
N GLY A 220 -6.27 13.21 16.56
CA GLY A 220 -6.03 14.61 16.19
C GLY A 220 -4.73 15.21 16.69
N ASP A 221 -3.84 14.42 17.30
CA ASP A 221 -2.54 14.89 17.78
C ASP A 221 -1.45 14.81 16.70
N PRO A 222 -0.43 15.68 16.72
CA PRO A 222 0.53 15.80 15.61
C PRO A 222 1.26 14.51 15.32
N HIS A 223 1.17 14.04 14.08
CA HIS A 223 1.72 12.77 13.66
C HIS A 223 2.12 12.84 12.19
N LEU A 224 3.35 13.26 11.90
CA LEU A 224 3.87 13.22 10.54
C LEU A 224 4.11 11.75 10.14
N HIS A 225 3.42 11.33 9.08
CA HIS A 225 3.57 10.00 8.51
C HIS A 225 3.25 10.00 7.01
N THR A 226 3.86 9.07 6.28
CA THR A 226 3.62 8.85 4.85
C THR A 226 2.99 7.47 4.63
N HIS A 227 1.86 7.44 3.94
CA HIS A 227 1.29 6.21 3.36
C HIS A 227 1.94 5.92 2.01
N VAL A 228 2.71 4.84 1.93
CA VAL A 228 3.31 4.33 0.69
C VAL A 228 2.52 3.13 0.23
N VAL A 229 1.74 3.34 -0.82
CA VAL A 229 0.84 2.36 -1.40
C VAL A 229 1.54 1.64 -2.53
N VAL A 230 2.03 0.44 -2.24
CA VAL A 230 2.71 -0.42 -3.20
C VAL A 230 1.67 -1.23 -3.98
N SER A 231 1.69 -1.11 -5.31
CA SER A 231 0.83 -1.88 -6.19
C SER A 231 1.14 -3.37 -6.10
N ASN A 232 0.11 -4.21 -6.16
CA ASN A 232 0.30 -5.65 -6.33
C ASN A 232 0.69 -6.01 -7.78
N LYS A 233 0.78 -5.04 -8.70
CA LYS A 233 1.22 -5.25 -10.08
C LYS A 233 2.71 -4.94 -10.20
N VAL A 234 3.47 -5.90 -10.70
CA VAL A 234 4.91 -5.76 -10.96
C VAL A 234 5.26 -6.33 -12.33
N ARG A 235 6.27 -5.74 -12.96
CA ARG A 235 6.80 -6.20 -14.25
C ARG A 235 8.08 -6.99 -13.99
N THR A 236 8.19 -8.15 -14.62
CA THR A 236 9.38 -9.00 -14.48
C THR A 236 10.54 -8.49 -15.31
N VAL A 237 11.76 -8.68 -14.80
CA VAL A 237 12.99 -8.34 -15.56
C VAL A 237 13.18 -9.28 -16.75
N LEU A 238 13.01 -10.59 -16.54
CA LEU A 238 13.39 -11.61 -17.52
C LEU A 238 12.46 -11.67 -18.75
N ASP A 239 11.14 -11.62 -18.55
CA ASP A 239 10.16 -11.78 -19.64
C ASP A 239 9.25 -10.56 -19.85
N GLY A 240 9.48 -9.47 -19.11
CA GLY A 240 8.75 -8.21 -19.27
C GLY A 240 7.24 -8.30 -18.99
N LYS A 241 6.78 -9.39 -18.36
CA LYS A 241 5.38 -9.67 -18.11
C LYS A 241 4.91 -9.07 -16.80
N TRP A 242 3.66 -8.64 -16.79
CA TRP A 242 2.97 -8.21 -15.59
C TRP A 242 2.49 -9.39 -14.75
N ARG A 243 2.84 -9.38 -13.45
CA ARG A 243 2.50 -10.42 -12.48
C ARG A 243 2.11 -9.80 -11.13
N SER A 244 1.71 -10.66 -10.20
CA SER A 244 1.43 -10.26 -8.82
C SER A 244 2.70 -10.25 -7.97
N LEU A 245 2.84 -9.24 -7.11
CA LEU A 245 3.91 -9.17 -6.13
C LEU A 245 3.75 -10.29 -5.09
N ASP A 246 4.85 -10.93 -4.69
CA ASP A 246 4.83 -11.95 -3.64
C ASP A 246 4.67 -11.26 -2.28
N SER A 247 3.56 -11.53 -1.58
CA SER A 247 3.27 -10.89 -0.30
C SER A 247 4.09 -11.46 0.85
N ARG A 248 4.59 -12.70 0.74
CA ARG A 248 5.23 -13.38 1.88
C ARG A 248 6.50 -12.67 2.34
N PRO A 249 7.44 -12.28 1.45
CA PRO A 249 8.60 -11.50 1.85
C PRO A 249 8.24 -10.14 2.45
N LEU A 250 7.22 -9.45 1.91
CA LEU A 250 6.76 -8.14 2.42
C LEU A 250 6.28 -8.24 3.88
N HIS A 251 5.45 -9.24 4.19
CA HIS A 251 5.00 -9.50 5.56
C HIS A 251 6.18 -9.84 6.48
N GLY A 252 7.10 -10.70 6.02
CA GLY A 252 8.28 -11.11 6.80
C GLY A 252 9.26 -9.97 7.07
N ALA A 253 9.35 -8.98 6.18
CA ALA A 253 10.31 -7.89 6.27
C ALA A 253 9.82 -6.70 7.10
N THR A 254 8.53 -6.61 7.48
CA THR A 254 7.94 -5.39 8.08
C THR A 254 8.74 -4.85 9.29
N VAL A 255 9.23 -5.74 10.17
CA VAL A 255 10.05 -5.32 11.31
C VAL A 255 11.40 -4.75 10.84
N ALA A 256 12.09 -5.44 9.93
CA ALA A 256 13.37 -4.97 9.39
C ALA A 256 13.22 -3.62 8.66
N LEU A 257 12.13 -3.42 7.92
CA LEU A 257 11.83 -2.14 7.27
C LEU A 257 11.58 -1.02 8.29
N SER A 258 10.96 -1.33 9.43
CA SER A 258 10.79 -0.38 10.55
C SER A 258 12.13 0.04 11.16
N GLU A 259 13.01 -0.92 11.44
CA GLU A 259 14.33 -0.61 12.02
C GLU A 259 15.21 0.16 11.04
N LEU A 260 15.17 -0.21 9.75
CA LEU A 260 15.88 0.53 8.70
C LEU A 260 15.38 1.97 8.61
N HIS A 261 14.05 2.18 8.57
CA HIS A 261 13.47 3.52 8.52
C HIS A 261 13.91 4.39 9.70
N GLU A 262 13.91 3.86 10.93
CA GLU A 262 14.38 4.59 12.12
C GLU A 262 15.85 4.99 12.00
N ALA A 263 16.71 4.06 11.54
CA ALA A 263 18.13 4.32 11.36
C ALA A 263 18.39 5.40 10.30
N VAL A 264 17.86 5.25 9.08
CA VAL A 264 18.12 6.21 8.00
C VAL A 264 17.47 7.57 8.27
N PHE A 265 16.32 7.63 8.96
CA PHE A 265 15.72 8.89 9.37
C PHE A 265 16.62 9.66 10.34
N ALA A 266 17.21 8.96 11.32
CA ALA A 266 18.15 9.57 12.26
C ALA A 266 19.41 10.10 11.52
N ASP A 267 19.92 9.33 10.56
CA ASP A 267 21.08 9.74 9.76
C ASP A 267 20.79 10.99 8.92
N HIS A 268 19.68 11.02 8.18
CA HIS A 268 19.27 12.20 7.41
C HIS A 268 19.06 13.43 8.29
N GLY A 269 18.48 13.25 9.49
CA GLY A 269 18.30 14.33 10.46
C GLY A 269 19.60 14.90 11.04
N THR A 270 20.66 14.08 11.13
CA THR A 270 22.00 14.54 11.55
C THR A 270 22.78 15.18 10.41
N ALA A 271 22.72 14.61 9.21
CA ALA A 271 23.40 15.12 8.01
C ALA A 271 22.90 16.53 7.64
N ALA A 272 21.59 16.78 7.74
CA ALA A 272 21.01 18.10 7.49
C ALA A 272 21.53 19.20 8.45
N ARG A 273 22.02 18.83 9.64
CA ARG A 273 22.61 19.77 10.61
C ARG A 273 24.10 20.05 10.38
N MET A 274 24.80 19.19 9.64
CA MET A 274 26.24 19.34 9.37
C MET A 274 26.53 20.09 8.06
N GLY A 275 25.52 20.30 7.21
CA GLY A 275 25.65 21.06 5.95
C GLY A 275 25.52 22.59 6.08
N ASP A 276 25.22 23.10 7.28
CA ASP A 276 24.98 24.53 7.58
C ASP A 276 26.20 25.22 8.25
N THR A 277 27.39 24.63 8.19
CA THR A 277 28.67 25.21 8.67
C THR A 277 29.69 25.37 7.56
#